data_AF-A0A971CDN2-F1
#
_entry.id   AF-A0A971CDN2-F1
#
_cell.length_a   1.000
_cell.length_b   1.000
_cell.length_c   1.000
_cell.angle_alpha   90.00
_cell.angle_beta   90.00
_cell.angle_gamma   90.00
#
_symmetry.space_group_name_H-M   'P 1'
#
loop_
_entity.id
_entity.type
_entity.pdbx_description
1 polymer ?
#
loop_
_entity_poly.entity_id
_entity_poly.type
_entity_poly.pdbx_seq_one_letter_code
_entity_poly.pdbx_strand_id
1 'polypeptide(L)'
;MALLVGAVLVVAGSVVPGAGGSSAGAVEPSAGVPVSAPEEQTTSVVPADERDAVLGKGWESSADVAWTSVGDATGFHVLVADEDQGLAPR
;
A
#
# COMPACT_ATOMS: atom_id res chain seq x y z
N MET A 1 -13.67 34.52 55.36
CA MET A 1 -13.33 33.61 56.46
C MET A 1 -14.44 32.58 56.56
N ALA A 2 -14.06 31.31 56.71
CA ALA A 2 -14.87 30.07 56.73
C ALA A 2 -15.22 29.45 55.36
N LEU A 3 -14.55 28.32 55.14
CA LEU A 3 -14.60 27.31 54.08
C LEU A 3 -15.50 26.15 54.57
N LEU A 4 -16.15 25.40 53.65
CA LEU A 4 -16.63 23.99 53.78
C LEU A 4 -17.37 23.67 52.45
N VAL A 5 -16.76 23.07 51.42
CA VAL A 5 -16.39 21.66 51.17
C VAL A 5 -17.58 20.67 51.21
N GLY A 6 -17.80 20.01 50.06
CA GLY A 6 -18.56 18.76 49.93
C GLY A 6 -19.45 18.76 48.69
N ALA A 7 -19.39 17.82 47.74
CA ALA A 7 -18.59 16.62 47.59
C ALA A 7 -18.44 16.34 46.09
N VAL A 8 -17.22 16.01 45.66
CA VAL A 8 -16.92 15.55 44.30
C VAL A 8 -17.36 14.09 44.20
N LEU A 9 -18.33 13.79 43.33
CA LEU A 9 -18.65 12.42 42.96
C LEU A 9 -17.58 11.94 41.99
N VAL A 10 -16.64 11.13 42.50
CA VAL A 10 -15.63 10.45 41.70
C VAL A 10 -16.30 9.33 40.92
N VAL A 11 -16.43 9.51 39.60
CA VAL A 11 -16.73 8.38 38.70
C VAL A 11 -15.48 7.52 38.68
N ALA A 12 -15.57 6.34 39.30
CA ALA A 12 -14.52 5.33 39.30
C ALA A 12 -14.34 4.79 37.87
N GLY A 13 -13.48 5.44 37.10
CA GLY A 13 -13.01 4.91 35.83
C GLY A 13 -12.17 3.67 36.09
N SER A 14 -12.61 2.53 35.57
CA SER A 14 -11.83 1.30 35.52
C SER A 14 -10.52 1.58 34.77
N VAL A 15 -9.43 1.78 35.50
CA VAL A 15 -8.09 1.84 34.93
C VAL A 15 -7.75 0.47 34.37
N VAL A 16 -7.71 0.36 33.04
CA VAL A 16 -7.07 -0.78 32.39
C VAL A 16 -5.59 -0.72 32.80
N PRO A 17 -5.03 -1.74 33.50
CA PRO A 17 -3.62 -1.75 33.84
C PRO A 17 -2.80 -1.75 32.55
N GLY A 18 -1.79 -0.89 32.50
CA GLY A 18 -1.07 -0.50 31.31
C GLY A 18 -0.59 -1.66 30.44
N ALA A 19 -0.95 -1.59 29.15
CA ALA A 19 -0.06 -2.09 28.11
C ALA A 19 1.16 -1.17 28.10
N GLY A 20 2.30 -1.71 28.55
CA GLY A 20 3.56 -0.98 28.62
C GLY A 20 3.83 -0.21 27.34
N GLY A 21 4.06 1.09 27.48
CA GLY A 21 4.68 1.87 26.43
C GLY A 21 6.02 1.23 26.11
N SER A 22 6.11 0.53 24.97
CA SER A 22 7.39 0.34 24.32
C SER A 22 7.92 1.74 24.01
N SER A 23 8.89 2.21 24.79
CA SER A 23 9.82 3.21 24.27
C SER A 23 10.45 2.59 23.03
N ALA A 24 9.89 2.93 21.86
CA ALA A 24 10.62 2.77 20.62
C ALA A 24 11.89 3.59 20.80
N GLY A 25 13.02 2.89 21.02
CA GLY A 25 14.32 3.51 21.03
C GLY A 25 14.48 4.38 19.78
N ALA A 26 15.16 5.50 19.92
CA ALA A 26 15.48 6.35 18.78
C ALA A 26 16.11 5.48 17.69
N VAL A 27 15.42 5.35 16.56
CA VAL A 27 15.99 4.73 15.37
C VAL A 27 17.10 5.67 14.90
N GLU A 28 18.35 5.27 15.11
CA GLU A 28 19.47 5.97 14.49
C GLU A 28 19.25 5.95 12.97
N PRO A 29 19.48 7.08 12.27
CA PRO A 29 19.36 7.10 10.82
C PRO A 29 20.36 6.09 10.25
N SER A 30 19.82 4.99 9.72
CA SER A 30 20.62 3.99 9.03
C SER A 30 21.32 4.68 7.86
N ALA A 31 22.65 4.60 7.79
CA ALA A 31 23.39 5.06 6.63
C ALA A 31 22.79 4.35 5.42
N GLY A 32 22.20 5.15 4.50
CA GLY A 32 21.41 4.63 3.40
C GLY A 32 22.16 3.55 2.65
N VAL A 33 21.50 2.41 2.42
CA VAL A 33 22.03 1.38 1.52
C VAL A 33 22.25 2.05 0.16
N PRO A 34 23.40 1.87 -0.49
CA PRO A 34 23.59 2.38 -1.84
C PRO A 34 22.49 1.81 -2.73
N VAL A 35 21.60 2.67 -3.21
CA VAL A 35 20.59 2.30 -4.20
C VAL A 35 21.34 2.12 -5.51
N SER A 36 21.47 0.88 -5.97
CA SER A 36 21.94 0.60 -7.32
C SER A 36 21.09 1.37 -8.31
N ALA A 37 21.74 1.97 -9.32
CA ALA A 37 21.02 2.59 -10.43
C ALA A 37 20.02 1.58 -11.01
N PRO A 38 18.79 1.99 -11.37
CA PRO A 38 17.84 1.10 -12.02
C PRO A 38 18.52 0.44 -13.21
N GLU A 39 18.64 -0.88 -13.19
CA GLU A 39 19.11 -1.59 -14.36
C GLU A 39 18.10 -1.37 -15.48
N GLU A 40 18.60 -1.22 -16.70
CA GLU A 40 17.74 -1.06 -17.87
C GLU A 40 16.85 -2.30 -17.97
N GLN A 41 15.57 -2.14 -17.64
CA GLN A 41 14.62 -3.23 -17.65
C GLN A 41 14.44 -3.65 -19.11
N THR A 42 15.09 -4.74 -19.49
CA THR A 42 14.80 -5.39 -20.77
C THR A 42 13.36 -5.91 -20.66
N THR A 43 12.45 -5.22 -21.33
CA THR A 43 11.08 -5.73 -21.43
C THR A 43 11.19 -7.03 -22.21
N SER A 44 10.97 -8.16 -21.52
CA SER A 44 10.89 -9.46 -22.17
C SER A 44 9.61 -9.46 -23.02
N VAL A 45 9.76 -9.28 -24.32
CA VAL A 45 8.65 -9.31 -25.29
C VAL A 45 8.69 -10.65 -25.99
N VAL A 46 7.56 -11.37 -25.99
CA VAL A 46 7.40 -12.59 -26.80
C VAL A 46 7.55 -12.20 -28.29
N PRO A 47 8.51 -12.81 -29.03
CA PRO A 47 8.66 -12.59 -30.47
C PRO A 47 7.34 -12.76 -31.21
N ALA A 48 7.08 -11.92 -32.21
CA ALA A 48 5.77 -11.85 -32.86
C ALA A 48 5.31 -13.21 -33.43
N ASP A 49 6.25 -13.97 -33.98
CA ASP A 49 6.05 -15.30 -34.56
C ASP A 49 5.83 -16.41 -33.51
N GLU A 50 6.17 -16.16 -32.24
CA GLU A 50 5.97 -17.10 -31.13
C GLU A 50 4.68 -16.82 -30.33
N ARG A 51 4.04 -15.66 -30.53
CA ARG A 51 2.90 -15.22 -29.70
C ARG A 51 1.72 -16.17 -29.73
N ASP A 52 1.32 -16.67 -30.89
CA ASP A 52 0.22 -17.65 -30.99
C ASP A 52 0.51 -18.93 -30.20
N ALA A 53 1.77 -19.33 -30.11
CA ALA A 53 2.19 -20.55 -29.39
C ALA A 53 2.25 -20.32 -27.88
N VAL A 54 2.70 -19.14 -27.45
CA VAL A 54 2.90 -18.80 -26.03
C VAL A 54 1.62 -18.27 -25.38
N LEU A 55 0.92 -17.37 -26.05
CA LEU A 55 -0.29 -16.68 -25.57
C LEU A 55 -1.59 -17.41 -25.96
N GLY A 56 -1.52 -18.28 -26.97
CA GLY A 56 -2.68 -18.92 -27.57
C GLY A 56 -3.22 -18.13 -28.76
N LYS A 57 -3.90 -18.82 -29.68
CA LYS A 57 -4.49 -18.20 -30.88
C LYS A 57 -5.61 -17.23 -30.51
N GLY A 58 -5.65 -16.09 -31.19
CA GLY A 58 -6.68 -15.06 -30.98
C GLY A 58 -6.49 -14.26 -29.69
N TRP A 59 -5.26 -14.24 -29.15
CA TRP A 59 -4.89 -13.43 -28.00
C TRP A 59 -5.13 -11.93 -28.27
N GLU A 60 -5.09 -11.51 -29.54
CA GLU A 60 -5.33 -10.12 -29.98
C GLU A 60 -6.75 -9.64 -29.74
N SER A 61 -7.71 -10.56 -29.55
CA SER A 61 -9.10 -10.26 -29.27
C SER A 61 -9.52 -10.84 -27.91
N SER A 62 -8.57 -11.03 -27.00
CA SER A 62 -8.87 -11.58 -25.68
C SER A 62 -9.62 -10.55 -24.85
N ALA A 63 -10.71 -10.96 -24.22
CA ALA A 63 -11.46 -10.11 -23.28
C ALA A 63 -10.80 -10.05 -21.89
N ASP A 64 -9.51 -10.40 -21.79
CA ASP A 64 -8.76 -10.34 -20.55
C ASP A 64 -8.52 -8.90 -20.12
N VAL A 65 -8.59 -8.67 -18.81
CA VAL A 65 -8.44 -7.34 -18.22
C VAL A 65 -7.25 -7.34 -17.28
N ALA A 66 -6.32 -6.42 -17.53
CA ALA A 66 -5.22 -6.16 -16.60
C ALA A 66 -5.72 -5.24 -15.48
N TRP A 67 -5.29 -5.51 -14.24
CA TRP A 67 -5.55 -4.63 -13.11
C TRP A 67 -4.35 -4.51 -12.19
N THR A 68 -4.22 -3.36 -11.55
CA THR A 68 -3.28 -3.12 -10.46
C THR A 68 -3.92 -2.19 -9.43
N SER A 69 -3.23 -1.96 -8.32
CA SER A 69 -3.67 -1.01 -7.31
C SER A 69 -2.54 -0.12 -6.85
N VAL A 70 -2.88 1.12 -6.53
CA VAL A 70 -1.97 2.10 -5.92
C VAL A 70 -2.60 2.63 -4.64
N GLY A 71 -1.84 2.67 -3.56
CA GLY A 71 -2.22 3.34 -2.33
C GLY A 71 -1.43 4.63 -2.16
N ASP A 72 -2.10 5.74 -1.91
CA ASP A 72 -1.48 7.03 -1.60
C ASP A 72 -2.26 7.79 -0.51
N ALA A 73 -1.84 9.02 -0.20
CA ALA A 73 -2.47 9.85 0.83
C ALA A 73 -3.93 10.24 0.51
N THR A 74 -4.36 10.08 -0.75
CA THR A 74 -5.73 10.34 -1.20
C THR A 74 -6.61 9.10 -1.14
N GLY A 75 -6.02 7.90 -1.09
CA GLY A 75 -6.76 6.66 -0.84
C GLY A 75 -6.16 5.43 -1.52
N PHE A 76 -7.02 4.43 -1.71
CA PHE A 76 -6.73 3.20 -2.43
C PHE A 76 -7.39 3.27 -3.81
N HIS A 77 -6.59 3.12 -4.85
CA HIS A 77 -7.02 3.24 -6.24
C HIS A 77 -6.85 1.91 -6.95
N VAL A 78 -7.85 1.52 -7.74
CA VAL A 78 -7.77 0.37 -8.64
C VAL A 78 -7.63 0.89 -10.06
N LEU A 79 -6.57 0.48 -10.73
CA LEU A 79 -6.28 0.83 -12.11
C LEU A 79 -6.51 -0.40 -12.99
N VAL A 80 -7.11 -0.18 -14.14
CA VAL A 80 -7.57 -1.23 -15.05
C VAL A 80 -7.19 -0.86 -16.47
N ALA A 81 -6.84 -1.86 -17.27
CA ALA A 81 -6.58 -1.75 -18.69
C ALA A 81 -7.30 -2.87 -19.45
N ASP A 82 -7.95 -2.49 -20.55
CA ASP A 82 -8.43 -3.39 -21.59
C ASP A 82 -7.33 -3.62 -22.64
N GLU A 83 -7.54 -4.55 -23.58
CA GLU A 83 -6.54 -5.11 -24.51
C GLU A 83 -5.60 -4.10 -25.21
N ASP A 84 -6.12 -2.94 -25.64
CA ASP A 84 -5.38 -1.90 -26.35
C ASP A 84 -5.19 -0.60 -25.55
N GLN A 85 -5.62 -0.59 -24.28
CA GLN A 85 -5.61 0.58 -23.41
C GLN A 85 -4.54 0.50 -22.32
N GLY A 86 -4.08 1.66 -21.84
CA GLY A 86 -3.22 1.73 -20.65
C GLY A 86 -4.00 1.60 -19.33
N LEU A 87 -3.28 1.41 -18.22
CA LEU A 87 -3.88 1.36 -16.88
C LEU A 87 -4.47 2.72 -16.49
N ALA A 88 -5.78 2.76 -16.23
CA ALA A 88 -6.51 3.96 -15.82
C ALA A 88 -7.46 3.67 -14.64
N PRO A 89 -7.85 4.69 -13.85
CA PRO A 89 -8.86 4.51 -12.81
C PRO A 89 -10.18 4.00 -13.40
N ARG A 90 -10.82 3.05 -12.72
CA ARG A 90 -12.21 2.67 -13.03
C ARG A 90 -13.23 3.67 -12.48
#